data_AF-A0A480AQE5-F1
#
_entry.id   AF-A0A480AQE5-F1
#
_cell.length_a   1.000
_cell.length_b   1.000
_cell.length_c   1.000
_cell.angle_alpha   90.00
_cell.angle_beta   90.00
_cell.angle_gamma   90.00
#
_symmetry.space_group_name_H-M   'P 1'
#
loop_
_entity.id
_entity.type
_entity.pdbx_description
1 polymer ?
#
loop_
_entity_poly.entity_id
_entity_poly.type
_entity_poly.pdbx_seq_one_letter_code
_entity_poly.pdbx_strand_id
1 'polypeptide(L)'
;MAFFNRPHPNALPARTPDRPHGLQIEPIWFEWLALGGLLLFGSWLLGMRGVWALLLSSDPTGITLVIIVVFFASTLWCGARSRELQRQRRLLHAVATSTSGEGWAAEYLAALRARPVDDNAPLDLLVELAQAPHHTAWWVNGIQLKLGLLGKVIGFSVLALQIGNIQSFDASQSQDLLKSLTQGLGIALLTTMVGLVGNILLGLQLTRLDRYADAFVADCQRAGLHIGATPKP
;
A
#
# COMPACT_ATOMS: atom_id res chain seq x y z
N MET A 1 17.13 -30.86 61.99
CA MET A 1 16.32 -29.63 61.87
C MET A 1 16.25 -29.24 60.41
N ALA A 2 15.21 -29.69 59.70
CA ALA A 2 14.94 -29.33 58.31
C ALA A 2 13.92 -28.19 58.31
N PHE A 3 14.37 -26.96 58.06
CA PHE A 3 13.48 -25.79 57.94
C PHE A 3 12.90 -25.74 56.53
N PHE A 4 11.57 -25.81 56.51
CA PHE A 4 10.69 -25.88 55.35
C PHE A 4 10.52 -24.47 54.76
N ASN A 5 11.22 -24.13 53.68
CA ASN A 5 11.01 -22.86 52.97
C ASN A 5 9.92 -23.04 51.91
N ARG A 6 8.68 -22.62 52.21
CA ARG A 6 7.59 -22.56 51.22
C ARG A 6 7.78 -21.33 50.33
N PRO A 7 7.60 -21.42 48.99
CA PRO A 7 7.51 -20.23 48.16
C PRO A 7 6.19 -19.50 48.43
N HIS A 8 6.25 -18.18 48.63
CA HIS A 8 5.10 -17.30 48.75
C HIS A 8 4.33 -17.21 47.41
N PRO A 9 2.99 -17.37 47.40
CA PRO A 9 2.21 -17.43 46.15
C PRO A 9 1.74 -16.07 45.59
N ASN A 10 2.44 -14.95 45.86
CA ASN A 10 2.03 -13.62 45.39
C ASN A 10 3.22 -12.69 45.04
N ALA A 11 4.23 -13.23 44.34
CA ALA A 11 5.15 -12.36 43.62
C ALA A 11 4.54 -12.07 42.24
N LEU A 12 3.94 -10.89 42.08
CA LEU A 12 3.68 -10.33 40.75
C LEU A 12 4.98 -10.45 39.94
N PRO A 13 4.94 -10.96 38.70
CA PRO A 13 6.15 -11.09 37.90
C PRO A 13 6.81 -9.71 37.83
N ALA A 14 8.10 -9.67 38.18
CA ALA A 14 8.91 -8.47 38.07
C ALA A 14 8.66 -7.86 36.68
N ARG A 15 8.27 -6.58 36.63
CA ARG A 15 8.17 -5.84 35.36
C ARG A 15 9.45 -6.13 34.61
N THR A 16 9.35 -6.91 33.54
CA THR A 16 10.44 -7.04 32.57
C THR A 16 10.83 -5.61 32.21
N PRO A 17 12.11 -5.22 32.36
CA PRO A 17 12.55 -3.90 31.95
C PRO A 17 12.05 -3.72 30.52
N ASP A 18 11.30 -2.62 30.30
CA ASP A 18 10.87 -2.21 28.97
C ASP A 18 12.05 -2.44 28.06
N ARG A 19 11.90 -3.37 27.10
CA ARG A 19 12.88 -3.47 26.02
C ARG A 19 13.04 -2.04 25.54
N PRO A 20 14.26 -1.51 25.41
CA PRO A 20 14.43 -0.30 24.65
C PRO A 20 13.99 -0.68 23.24
N HIS A 21 12.71 -0.48 22.95
CA HIS A 21 12.21 -0.20 21.62
C HIS A 21 12.79 1.17 21.31
N GLY A 22 14.13 1.24 21.23
CA GLY A 22 14.81 2.27 20.48
C GLY A 22 14.12 2.21 19.15
N LEU A 23 13.32 3.24 18.90
CA LEU A 23 12.58 3.49 17.68
C LEU A 23 13.60 3.33 16.57
N GLN A 24 13.75 2.11 16.04
CA GLN A 24 14.47 1.93 14.81
C GLN A 24 13.58 2.65 13.82
N ILE A 25 14.05 3.83 13.45
CA ILE A 25 13.48 4.65 12.40
C ILE A 25 13.61 3.78 11.17
N GLU A 26 12.65 2.89 10.92
CA GLU A 26 12.51 2.24 9.62
C GLU A 26 12.14 3.39 8.68
N PRO A 27 13.09 3.85 7.87
CA PRO A 27 12.85 4.97 6.98
C PRO A 27 12.07 4.38 5.81
N ILE A 28 10.75 4.33 5.97
CA ILE A 28 9.80 3.88 4.93
C ILE A 28 10.09 4.58 3.59
N TRP A 29 10.62 5.80 3.63
CA TRP A 29 11.11 6.50 2.45
C TRP A 29 12.29 5.80 1.74
N PHE A 30 13.27 5.28 2.47
CA PHE A 30 14.38 4.52 1.88
C PHE A 30 13.91 3.16 1.37
N GLU A 31 12.96 2.51 2.05
CA GLU A 31 12.33 1.29 1.53
C GLU A 31 11.61 1.56 0.21
N TRP A 32 10.85 2.66 0.13
CA TRP A 32 10.20 3.08 -1.11
C TRP A 32 11.22 3.42 -2.20
N LEU A 33 12.33 4.09 -1.88
CA LEU A 33 13.40 4.36 -2.85
C LEU A 33 14.07 3.08 -3.35
N ALA A 34 14.33 2.11 -2.48
CA ALA A 34 14.90 0.82 -2.87
C ALA A 34 13.96 0.06 -3.81
N LEU A 35 12.66 0.00 -3.47
CA LEU A 35 11.63 -0.59 -4.31
C LEU A 35 11.48 0.18 -5.63
N GLY A 36 11.47 1.51 -5.59
CA GLY A 36 11.42 2.37 -6.76
C GLY A 36 12.62 2.16 -7.68
N GLY A 37 13.82 2.02 -7.13
CA GLY A 37 15.04 1.66 -7.88
C GLY A 37 14.93 0.29 -8.54
N LEU A 38 14.41 -0.71 -7.82
CA LEU A 38 14.14 -2.04 -8.37
C LEU A 38 13.11 -1.99 -9.51
N LEU A 39 12.03 -1.23 -9.34
CA LEU A 39 11.00 -1.06 -10.37
C LEU A 39 11.54 -0.33 -11.60
N LEU A 40 12.35 0.71 -11.42
CA LEU A 40 12.99 1.44 -12.51
C LEU A 40 13.96 0.53 -13.27
N PHE A 41 14.79 -0.23 -12.56
CA PHE A 41 15.71 -1.19 -13.15
C PHE A 41 14.95 -2.29 -13.92
N GLY A 42 13.91 -2.86 -13.32
CA GLY A 42 13.06 -3.86 -13.97
C GLY A 42 12.37 -3.30 -15.22
N SER A 43 11.86 -2.07 -15.14
CA SER A 43 11.24 -1.37 -16.28
C SER A 43 12.25 -1.11 -17.40
N TRP A 44 13.47 -0.71 -17.06
CA TRP A 44 14.55 -0.53 -18.03
C TRP A 44 14.93 -1.87 -18.69
N LEU A 45 15.05 -2.96 -17.92
CA LEU A 45 15.35 -4.29 -18.43
C LEU A 45 14.27 -4.82 -19.39
N LEU A 46 13.00 -4.58 -19.07
CA LEU A 46 11.87 -4.89 -19.95
C LEU A 46 11.93 -4.08 -21.25
N GLY A 47 12.38 -2.83 -21.20
CA GLY A 47 12.60 -2.00 -22.38
C GLY A 47 13.73 -2.49 -23.26
N MET A 48 14.87 -2.85 -22.67
CA MET A 48 16.01 -3.45 -23.38
C MET A 48 15.62 -4.74 -24.11
N ARG A 49 14.67 -5.51 -23.57
CA ARG A 49 14.13 -6.73 -24.20
C ARG A 49 12.96 -6.49 -25.15
N GLY A 50 12.55 -5.24 -25.38
CA GLY A 50 11.41 -4.91 -26.25
C GLY A 50 10.04 -5.29 -25.70
N VAL A 51 9.94 -5.66 -24.42
CA VAL A 51 8.67 -6.12 -23.81
C VAL A 51 7.64 -4.99 -23.76
N TRP A 52 8.04 -3.73 -23.56
CA TRP A 52 7.11 -2.59 -23.62
C TRP A 52 6.46 -2.46 -24.99
N ALA A 53 7.24 -2.59 -26.06
CA ALA A 53 6.72 -2.54 -27.42
C ALA A 53 5.76 -3.72 -27.68
N LEU A 54 6.12 -4.93 -27.22
CA LEU A 54 5.26 -6.10 -27.30
C LEU A 54 3.94 -5.88 -26.56
N LEU A 55 3.97 -5.41 -25.31
CA LEU A 55 2.76 -5.18 -24.50
C LEU A 55 1.83 -4.15 -25.14
N LEU A 56 2.38 -3.04 -25.64
CA LEU A 56 1.58 -1.96 -26.23
C LEU A 56 1.06 -2.30 -27.63
N SER A 57 1.84 -3.01 -28.45
CA SER A 57 1.39 -3.45 -29.78
C SER A 57 0.43 -4.63 -29.72
N SER A 58 0.54 -5.48 -28.70
CA SER A 58 -0.34 -6.64 -28.53
C SER A 58 -1.72 -6.24 -28.03
N ASP A 59 -1.88 -5.14 -27.31
CA ASP A 59 -3.16 -4.69 -26.75
C ASP A 59 -3.73 -3.47 -27.49
N PRO A 60 -4.53 -3.67 -28.56
CA PRO A 60 -5.15 -2.57 -29.30
C PRO A 60 -6.22 -1.83 -28.48
N THR A 61 -6.68 -2.39 -27.35
CA THR A 61 -7.73 -1.77 -26.52
C THR A 61 -7.19 -0.60 -25.70
N GLY A 62 -5.86 -0.55 -25.51
CA GLY A 62 -5.19 0.46 -24.68
C GLY A 62 -5.32 0.24 -23.17
N ILE A 63 -5.97 -0.83 -22.71
CA ILE A 63 -6.17 -1.10 -21.28
C ILE A 63 -4.84 -1.34 -20.56
N THR A 64 -3.92 -2.06 -21.19
CA THR A 64 -2.57 -2.31 -20.65
C THR A 64 -1.84 -1.01 -20.38
N LEU A 65 -1.94 -0.04 -21.29
CA LEU A 65 -1.35 1.30 -21.10
C LEU A 65 -1.98 2.01 -19.90
N VAL A 66 -3.31 1.97 -19.77
CA VAL A 66 -4.03 2.56 -18.63
C VAL A 66 -3.57 1.93 -17.31
N ILE A 67 -3.47 0.60 -17.25
CA ILE A 67 -2.97 -0.13 -16.07
C ILE A 67 -1.55 0.34 -15.71
N ILE A 68 -0.66 0.45 -16.70
CA ILE A 68 0.73 0.88 -16.48
C ILE A 68 0.77 2.31 -15.92
N VAL A 69 0.02 3.23 -16.52
CA VAL A 69 -0.02 4.65 -16.08
C VAL A 69 -0.55 4.76 -14.66
N VAL A 70 -1.65 4.07 -14.35
CA VAL A 70 -2.24 4.04 -13.01
C VAL A 70 -1.22 3.48 -12.01
N PHE A 71 -0.54 2.38 -12.33
CA PHE A 71 0.48 1.78 -11.47
C PHE A 71 1.60 2.76 -11.12
N PHE A 72 2.18 3.45 -12.11
CA PHE A 72 3.26 4.40 -11.87
C PHE A 72 2.78 5.64 -11.11
N ALA A 73 1.61 6.17 -11.43
CA ALA A 73 1.01 7.30 -10.71
C ALA A 73 0.77 6.94 -9.23
N SER A 74 0.20 5.77 -8.96
CA SER A 74 -0.01 5.27 -7.59
C SER A 74 1.30 5.01 -6.86
N THR A 75 2.32 4.47 -7.54
CA THR A 75 3.66 4.27 -6.96
C THR A 75 4.31 5.60 -6.56
N LEU A 76 4.21 6.64 -7.40
CA LEU A 76 4.69 7.99 -7.08
C LEU A 76 3.93 8.59 -5.90
N TRP A 77 2.61 8.39 -5.85
CA TRP A 77 1.79 8.81 -4.72
C TRP A 77 2.20 8.13 -3.41
N CYS A 78 2.50 6.82 -3.43
CA CYS A 78 3.05 6.11 -2.26
C CYS A 78 4.37 6.73 -1.80
N GLY A 79 5.21 7.19 -2.73
CA GLY A 79 6.44 7.92 -2.44
C GLY A 79 6.17 9.26 -1.76
N ALA A 80 5.26 10.07 -2.29
CA ALA A 80 4.89 11.33 -1.66
C ALA A 80 4.30 11.11 -0.25
N ARG A 81 3.43 10.09 -0.09
CA ARG A 81 2.78 9.80 1.19
C ARG A 81 3.73 9.24 2.24
N SER A 82 4.71 8.42 1.86
CA SER A 82 5.75 7.95 2.78
C SER A 82 6.62 9.10 3.32
N ARG A 83 6.96 10.09 2.48
CA ARG A 83 7.65 11.32 2.95
C ARG A 83 6.82 12.09 3.97
N GLU A 84 5.52 12.23 3.71
CA GLU A 84 4.63 12.96 4.62
C GLU A 84 4.49 12.25 5.97
N LEU A 85 4.25 10.94 5.99
CA LEU A 85 4.20 10.18 7.24
C LEU A 85 5.53 10.24 8.01
N GLN A 86 6.66 10.18 7.31
CA GLN A 86 7.98 10.34 7.94
C GLN A 86 8.23 11.77 8.45
N ARG A 87 7.65 12.79 7.81
CA ARG A 87 7.67 14.17 8.31
C ARG A 87 6.86 14.28 9.61
N GLN A 88 5.65 13.74 9.63
CA GLN A 88 4.76 13.75 10.81
C GLN A 88 5.36 13.01 12.00
N ARG A 89 6.03 11.86 11.76
CA ARG A 89 6.73 11.13 12.83
C ARG A 89 7.92 11.91 13.39
N ARG A 90 8.68 12.62 12.54
CA ARG A 90 9.75 13.53 12.99
C ARG A 90 9.18 14.67 13.85
N LEU A 91 8.04 15.24 13.47
CA LEU A 91 7.36 16.27 14.25
C LEU A 91 6.90 15.74 15.62
N LEU A 92 6.35 14.52 15.70
CA LEU A 92 6.02 13.88 16.98
C LEU A 92 7.23 13.81 17.94
N HIS A 93 8.40 13.41 17.43
CA HIS A 93 9.63 13.40 18.24
C HIS A 93 10.06 14.80 18.71
N ALA A 94 9.84 15.83 17.87
CA ALA A 94 10.08 17.22 18.26
C ALA A 94 9.11 17.68 19.36
N VAL A 95 7.83 17.28 19.30
CA VAL A 95 6.84 17.58 20.36
C VAL A 95 7.20 16.91 21.70
N ALA A 96 7.81 15.72 21.66
CA ALA A 96 8.28 15.07 22.89
C ALA A 96 9.42 15.84 23.59
N THR A 97 10.16 16.68 22.85
CA THR A 97 11.31 17.43 23.36
C THR A 97 11.03 18.93 23.53
N SER A 98 9.98 19.47 22.91
CA SER A 98 9.63 20.90 22.90
C SER A 98 8.14 21.13 23.16
N THR A 99 7.79 22.15 23.95
CA THR A 99 6.40 22.46 24.38
C THR A 99 5.52 23.06 23.28
N SER A 100 6.11 23.59 22.20
CA SER A 100 5.41 24.02 20.99
C SER A 100 5.69 23.01 19.88
N GLY A 101 4.63 22.38 19.39
CA GLY A 101 4.71 21.37 18.35
C GLY A 101 3.79 21.75 17.19
N GLU A 102 4.24 21.47 15.97
CA GLU A 102 3.42 21.51 14.76
C GLU A 102 3.11 20.09 14.29
N GLY A 103 2.04 19.91 13.50
CA GLY A 103 1.67 18.63 12.91
C GLY A 103 0.58 17.88 13.67
N TRP A 104 0.15 16.76 13.10
CA TRP A 104 -1.07 16.06 13.56
C TRP A 104 -0.94 15.56 15.00
N ALA A 105 0.26 15.13 15.39
CA ALA A 105 0.53 14.73 16.77
C ALA A 105 0.38 15.89 17.76
N ALA A 106 0.82 17.10 17.39
CA ALA A 106 0.72 18.26 18.25
C ALA A 106 -0.74 18.68 18.44
N GLU A 107 -1.51 18.71 17.35
CA GLU A 107 -2.95 18.99 17.37
C GLU A 107 -3.72 17.98 18.22
N TYR A 108 -3.42 16.68 18.05
CA TYR A 108 -3.98 15.60 18.86
C TYR A 108 -3.71 15.79 20.36
N LEU A 109 -2.45 16.03 20.73
CA LEU A 109 -2.07 16.20 22.15
C LEU A 109 -2.63 17.51 22.74
N ALA A 110 -2.70 18.59 21.94
CA ALA A 110 -3.31 19.85 22.37
C ALA A 110 -4.82 19.68 22.60
N ALA A 111 -5.52 18.98 21.71
CA ALA A 111 -6.93 18.66 21.86
C ALA A 111 -7.18 17.83 23.12
N LEU A 112 -6.37 16.80 23.39
CA LEU A 112 -6.47 16.03 24.65
C LEU A 112 -6.31 16.91 25.90
N ARG A 113 -5.38 17.87 25.90
CA ARG A 113 -5.20 18.80 27.02
C ARG A 113 -6.39 19.75 27.19
N ALA A 114 -7.04 20.12 26.10
CA ALA A 114 -8.21 20.99 26.10
C ALA A 114 -9.47 20.32 26.66
N ARG A 115 -9.46 18.99 26.88
CA ARG A 115 -10.58 18.20 27.42
C ARG A 115 -11.86 18.40 26.61
N PRO A 116 -11.90 17.85 25.38
CA PRO A 116 -13.06 18.00 24.50
C PRO A 116 -14.30 17.35 25.12
N VAL A 117 -15.48 17.76 24.65
CA VAL A 117 -16.75 17.17 25.08
C VAL A 117 -16.86 15.69 24.70
N ASP A 118 -16.28 15.33 23.55
CA ASP A 118 -16.14 13.95 23.08
C ASP A 118 -14.67 13.52 23.21
N ASP A 119 -14.42 12.59 24.12
CA ASP A 119 -13.09 12.07 24.44
C ASP A 119 -12.44 11.33 23.25
N ASN A 120 -13.22 10.81 22.30
CA ASN A 120 -12.71 10.05 21.15
C ASN A 120 -12.41 10.93 19.92
N ALA A 121 -13.06 12.09 19.80
CA ALA A 121 -12.96 12.95 18.62
C ALA A 121 -11.51 13.31 18.19
N PRO A 122 -10.56 13.59 19.10
CA PRO A 122 -9.18 13.85 18.71
C PRO A 122 -8.49 12.65 18.06
N LEU A 123 -8.78 11.45 18.56
CA LEU A 123 -8.21 10.22 18.01
C LEU A 123 -8.81 9.92 16.63
N ASP A 124 -10.12 10.05 16.50
CA ASP A 124 -10.81 9.82 15.22
C ASP A 124 -10.27 10.74 14.14
N LEU A 125 -10.04 12.02 14.46
CA LEU A 125 -9.42 12.98 13.53
C LEU A 125 -7.98 12.59 13.15
N LEU A 126 -7.18 12.15 14.12
CA LEU A 126 -5.80 11.70 13.86
C LEU A 126 -5.78 10.48 12.94
N VAL A 127 -6.65 9.51 13.19
CA VAL A 127 -6.82 8.31 12.39
C VAL A 127 -7.26 8.67 10.97
N GLU A 128 -8.26 9.55 10.83
CA GLU A 128 -8.73 10.05 9.54
C GLU A 128 -7.60 10.70 8.73
N LEU A 129 -6.83 11.61 9.34
CA LEU A 129 -5.71 12.27 8.66
C LEU A 129 -4.59 11.30 8.26
N ALA A 130 -4.33 10.27 9.08
CA ALA A 130 -3.29 9.29 8.84
C ALA A 130 -3.67 8.26 7.78
N GLN A 131 -4.91 7.75 7.81
CA GLN A 131 -5.35 6.57 7.06
C GLN A 131 -6.31 6.87 5.90
N ALA A 132 -7.13 7.92 5.95
CA ALA A 132 -8.14 8.16 4.91
C ALA A 132 -7.56 8.22 3.47
N PRO A 133 -6.39 8.85 3.23
CA PRO A 133 -5.79 8.83 1.90
C PRO A 133 -5.42 7.43 1.39
N HIS A 134 -5.13 6.48 2.29
CA HIS A 134 -4.77 5.10 1.95
C HIS A 134 -5.97 4.31 1.42
N HIS A 135 -7.17 4.59 1.92
CA HIS A 135 -8.40 3.93 1.46
C HIS A 135 -8.65 4.16 -0.03
N THR A 136 -8.50 5.41 -0.50
CA THR A 136 -8.60 5.72 -1.94
C THR A 136 -7.53 5.00 -2.75
N ALA A 137 -6.30 4.89 -2.24
CA ALA A 137 -5.22 4.20 -2.92
C ALA A 137 -5.47 2.68 -3.03
N TRP A 138 -6.04 2.06 -2.00
CA TRP A 138 -6.50 0.66 -2.03
C TRP A 138 -7.63 0.44 -3.02
N TRP A 139 -8.56 1.39 -3.14
CA TRP A 139 -9.60 1.34 -4.16
C TRP A 139 -9.00 1.39 -5.58
N VAL A 140 -8.03 2.28 -5.83
CA VAL A 140 -7.29 2.33 -7.12
C VAL A 140 -6.57 1.00 -7.38
N ASN A 141 -5.92 0.43 -6.36
CA ASN A 141 -5.31 -0.89 -6.48
C ASN A 141 -6.34 -1.96 -6.89
N GLY A 142 -7.53 -1.93 -6.30
CA GLY A 142 -8.65 -2.82 -6.66
C GLY A 142 -9.16 -2.62 -8.10
N ILE A 143 -9.17 -1.39 -8.62
CA ILE A 143 -9.47 -1.13 -10.04
C ILE A 143 -8.46 -1.80 -10.96
N GLN A 144 -7.18 -1.76 -10.61
CA GLN A 144 -6.12 -2.35 -11.43
C GLN A 144 -6.32 -3.86 -11.65
N LEU A 145 -6.74 -4.57 -10.60
CA LEU A 145 -7.12 -5.97 -10.70
C LEU A 145 -8.34 -6.17 -11.61
N LYS A 146 -9.38 -5.35 -11.46
CA LYS A 146 -10.59 -5.41 -12.28
C LYS A 146 -10.30 -5.13 -13.75
N LEU A 147 -9.44 -4.17 -14.05
CA LEU A 147 -8.98 -3.87 -15.42
C LEU A 147 -8.21 -5.05 -16.02
N GLY A 148 -7.34 -5.71 -15.24
CA GLY A 148 -6.66 -6.93 -15.66
C GLY A 148 -7.63 -8.07 -16.01
N LEU A 149 -8.69 -8.24 -15.22
CA LEU A 149 -9.75 -9.23 -15.49
C LEU A 149 -10.62 -8.83 -16.69
N LEU A 150 -10.89 -7.54 -16.87
CA LEU A 150 -11.63 -7.00 -18.01
C LEU A 150 -10.87 -7.24 -19.33
N GLY A 151 -9.54 -7.17 -19.31
CA GLY A 151 -8.70 -7.56 -20.45
C GLY A 151 -8.94 -8.99 -20.93
N LYS A 152 -9.19 -9.93 -20.01
CA LYS A 152 -9.59 -11.31 -20.34
C LYS A 152 -10.92 -11.38 -21.05
N VAL A 153 -11.93 -10.70 -20.51
CA VAL A 153 -13.29 -10.68 -21.09
C VAL A 153 -13.24 -10.10 -22.51
N ILE A 154 -12.48 -9.02 -22.71
CA ILE A 154 -12.33 -8.41 -24.03
C ILE A 154 -11.54 -9.31 -24.98
N GLY A 155 -10.44 -9.93 -24.54
CA GLY A 155 -9.68 -10.86 -25.39
C GLY A 155 -10.54 -12.03 -25.86
N PHE A 156 -11.40 -12.59 -24.99
CA PHE A 156 -12.38 -13.60 -25.39
C PHE A 156 -13.50 -13.06 -26.30
N SER A 157 -13.90 -11.81 -26.13
CA SER A 157 -14.89 -11.17 -27.01
C SER A 157 -14.33 -10.96 -28.42
N VAL A 158 -13.08 -10.48 -28.54
CA VAL A 158 -12.38 -10.35 -29.82
C VAL A 158 -12.26 -11.71 -30.50
N LEU A 159 -11.88 -12.74 -29.73
CA LEU A 159 -11.83 -14.13 -30.19
C LEU A 159 -13.16 -14.61 -30.77
N ALA A 160 -14.26 -14.40 -30.03
CA ALA A 160 -15.60 -14.82 -30.44
C ALA A 160 -16.08 -14.08 -31.70
N LEU A 161 -15.81 -12.77 -31.79
CA LEU A 161 -16.16 -11.96 -32.96
C LEU A 161 -15.39 -12.41 -34.22
N GLN A 162 -14.13 -12.81 -34.07
CA GLN A 162 -13.33 -13.33 -35.18
C GLN A 162 -13.88 -14.68 -35.67
N ILE A 163 -14.23 -15.59 -34.76
CA ILE A 163 -14.82 -16.90 -35.12
C ILE A 163 -16.20 -16.71 -35.79
N GLY A 164 -17.03 -15.80 -35.28
CA GLY A 164 -18.37 -15.54 -35.81
C GLY A 164 -18.39 -14.94 -37.23
N ASN A 165 -17.29 -14.37 -37.70
CA ASN A 165 -17.17 -13.74 -39.01
C ASN A 165 -16.60 -14.68 -40.11
N ILE A 166 -16.33 -15.94 -39.80
CA ILE A 166 -15.73 -16.88 -40.76
C ILE A 166 -16.81 -17.44 -41.68
N GLN A 167 -16.64 -17.22 -42.99
CA GLN A 167 -17.62 -17.58 -44.01
C GLN A 167 -17.30 -18.93 -44.71
N SER A 168 -16.07 -19.46 -44.65
CA SER A 168 -15.73 -20.80 -45.18
C SER A 168 -14.48 -21.43 -44.53
N PHE A 169 -14.34 -22.75 -44.56
CA PHE A 169 -13.18 -23.46 -44.00
C PHE A 169 -12.23 -23.94 -45.11
N ASP A 170 -11.55 -23.01 -45.77
CA ASP A 170 -10.44 -23.34 -46.67
C ASP A 170 -9.09 -23.27 -45.92
N ALA A 171 -8.02 -23.84 -46.49
CA ALA A 171 -6.71 -23.96 -45.85
C ALA A 171 -6.09 -22.59 -45.49
N SER A 172 -6.36 -21.54 -46.29
CA SER A 172 -5.92 -20.16 -46.01
C SER A 172 -6.67 -19.55 -44.81
N GLN A 173 -8.00 -19.69 -44.76
CA GLN A 173 -8.82 -19.18 -43.65
C GLN A 173 -8.54 -19.93 -42.34
N SER A 174 -8.11 -21.18 -42.41
CA SER A 174 -7.69 -21.96 -41.24
C SER A 174 -6.41 -21.42 -40.59
N GLN A 175 -5.45 -20.90 -41.38
CA GLN A 175 -4.26 -20.23 -40.85
C GLN A 175 -4.60 -18.88 -40.21
N ASP A 176 -5.50 -18.10 -40.82
CA ASP A 176 -5.96 -16.82 -40.27
C ASP A 176 -6.76 -17.01 -38.98
N LEU A 177 -7.57 -18.07 -38.89
CA LEU A 177 -8.21 -18.49 -37.64
C LEU A 177 -7.16 -18.74 -36.56
N LEU A 178 -6.16 -19.60 -36.80
CA LEU A 178 -5.13 -19.92 -35.80
C LEU A 178 -4.37 -18.67 -35.32
N LYS A 179 -4.06 -17.76 -36.23
CA LYS A 179 -3.41 -16.48 -35.91
C LYS A 179 -4.30 -15.59 -35.04
N SER A 180 -5.57 -15.44 -35.43
CA SER A 180 -6.59 -14.69 -34.71
C SER A 180 -6.83 -15.25 -33.30
N LEU A 181 -6.90 -16.58 -33.19
CA LEU A 181 -7.04 -17.27 -31.91
C LEU A 181 -5.86 -16.99 -30.98
N THR A 182 -4.65 -17.08 -31.51
CA THR A 182 -3.41 -16.82 -30.77
C THR A 182 -3.34 -15.35 -30.33
N GLN A 183 -3.81 -14.43 -31.17
CA GLN A 183 -3.82 -13.00 -30.87
C GLN A 183 -4.85 -12.63 -29.78
N GLY A 184 -6.10 -13.09 -29.88
CA GLY A 184 -7.14 -12.84 -28.89
C GLY A 184 -6.79 -13.42 -27.51
N LEU A 185 -6.19 -14.62 -27.50
CA LEU A 185 -5.63 -15.22 -26.28
C LEU A 185 -4.44 -14.42 -25.74
N GLY A 186 -3.55 -13.95 -26.62
CA GLY A 186 -2.38 -13.14 -26.27
C GLY A 186 -2.76 -11.84 -25.55
N ILE A 187 -3.77 -11.12 -26.06
CA ILE A 187 -4.34 -9.93 -25.42
C ILE A 187 -4.83 -10.27 -24.02
N ALA A 188 -5.68 -11.30 -23.90
CA ALA A 188 -6.27 -11.71 -22.63
C ALA A 188 -5.21 -12.02 -21.56
N LEU A 189 -4.18 -12.79 -21.92
CA LEU A 189 -3.15 -13.23 -20.99
C LEU A 189 -2.21 -12.09 -20.57
N LEU A 190 -1.72 -11.30 -21.54
CA LEU A 190 -0.77 -10.22 -21.26
C LEU A 190 -1.40 -9.12 -20.40
N THR A 191 -2.60 -8.64 -20.75
CA THR A 191 -3.29 -7.59 -19.98
C THR A 191 -3.61 -8.07 -18.56
N THR A 192 -4.04 -9.32 -18.38
CA THR A 192 -4.26 -9.88 -17.03
C THR A 192 -2.97 -9.99 -16.24
N MET A 193 -1.87 -10.44 -16.87
CA MET A 193 -0.58 -10.55 -16.20
C MET A 193 -0.10 -9.17 -15.72
N VAL A 194 -0.16 -8.15 -16.57
CA VAL A 194 0.24 -6.78 -16.20
C VAL A 194 -0.64 -6.24 -15.06
N GLY A 195 -1.96 -6.41 -15.15
CA GLY A 195 -2.89 -5.98 -14.09
C GLY A 195 -2.65 -6.66 -12.74
N LEU A 196 -2.40 -7.97 -12.75
CA LEU A 196 -2.17 -8.75 -11.54
C LEU A 196 -0.80 -8.45 -10.92
N VAL A 197 0.27 -8.41 -11.72
CA VAL A 197 1.61 -8.05 -11.24
C VAL A 197 1.61 -6.63 -10.67
N GLY A 198 1.01 -5.67 -11.38
CA GLY A 198 0.87 -4.32 -10.88
C GLY A 198 0.10 -4.27 -9.56
N ASN A 199 -1.03 -5.01 -9.46
CA ASN A 199 -1.88 -5.02 -8.26
C ASN A 199 -1.14 -5.57 -7.04
N ILE A 200 -0.35 -6.62 -7.21
CA ILE A 200 0.46 -7.20 -6.13
C ILE A 200 1.56 -6.22 -5.70
N LEU A 201 2.31 -5.65 -6.67
CA LEU A 201 3.41 -4.73 -6.38
C LEU A 201 2.91 -3.45 -5.70
N LEU A 202 1.78 -2.90 -6.14
CA LEU A 202 1.16 -1.74 -5.51
C LEU A 202 0.58 -2.10 -4.13
N GLY A 203 -0.09 -3.25 -4.02
CA GLY A 203 -0.61 -3.76 -2.75
C GLY A 203 0.46 -3.94 -1.68
N LEU A 204 1.65 -4.39 -2.05
CA LEU A 204 2.81 -4.46 -1.15
C LEU A 204 3.20 -3.08 -0.61
N GLN A 205 3.28 -2.07 -1.49
CA GLN A 205 3.60 -0.69 -1.10
C GLN A 205 2.55 -0.11 -0.15
N LEU A 206 1.26 -0.32 -0.45
CA LEU A 206 0.15 0.15 0.38
C LEU A 206 0.13 -0.52 1.75
N THR A 207 0.30 -1.85 1.80
CA THR A 207 0.35 -2.59 3.07
C THR A 207 1.48 -2.08 3.97
N ARG A 208 2.63 -1.72 3.40
CA ARG A 208 3.75 -1.12 4.15
C ARG A 208 3.39 0.27 4.67
N LEU A 209 2.70 1.06 3.87
CA LEU A 209 2.26 2.40 4.22
C LEU A 209 1.22 2.40 5.34
N ASP A 210 0.25 1.49 5.28
CA ASP A 210 -0.78 1.29 6.33
C ASP A 210 -0.12 0.93 7.65
N ARG A 211 0.77 -0.07 7.65
CA ARG A 211 1.50 -0.50 8.85
C ARG A 211 2.31 0.64 9.47
N TYR A 212 2.85 1.54 8.67
CA TYR A 212 3.59 2.69 9.16
C TYR A 212 2.66 3.77 9.75
N ALA A 213 1.52 4.04 9.10
CA ALA A 213 0.51 4.95 9.65
C ALA A 213 -0.07 4.43 10.97
N ASP A 214 -0.38 3.14 11.06
CA ASP A 214 -0.85 2.51 12.30
C ASP A 214 0.17 2.65 13.43
N ALA A 215 1.46 2.40 13.12
CA ALA A 215 2.54 2.57 14.08
C ALA A 215 2.68 4.04 14.54
N PHE A 216 2.51 4.99 13.63
CA PHE A 216 2.53 6.43 13.94
C PHE A 216 1.35 6.83 14.85
N VAL A 217 0.13 6.39 14.54
CA VAL A 217 -1.06 6.65 15.39
C VAL A 217 -0.86 6.04 16.78
N ALA A 218 -0.36 4.81 16.86
CA ALA A 218 -0.07 4.15 18.13
C ALA A 218 0.97 4.92 18.97
N ASP A 219 2.01 5.46 18.35
CA ASP A 219 3.00 6.30 19.06
C ASP A 219 2.39 7.61 19.57
N CYS A 220 1.50 8.24 18.80
CA CYS A 220 0.77 9.43 19.25
C CYS A 220 -0.12 9.10 20.45
N GLN A 221 -0.88 8.01 20.40
CA GLN A 221 -1.71 7.55 21.51
C GLN A 221 -0.88 7.27 22.77
N ARG A 222 0.27 6.61 22.64
CA ARG A 222 1.19 6.38 23.77
C ARG A 222 1.63 7.70 24.40
N ALA A 223 1.97 8.71 23.59
CA ALA A 223 2.29 10.04 24.09
C ALA A 223 1.08 10.70 24.80
N GLY A 224 -0.14 10.48 24.30
CA GLY A 224 -1.38 10.94 24.93
C GLY A 224 -1.66 10.30 26.31
N LEU A 225 -1.33 9.02 26.50
CA LEU A 225 -1.48 8.35 27.80
C LEU A 225 -0.69 9.02 28.93
N HIS A 226 0.47 9.61 28.61
CA HIS A 226 1.27 10.35 29.59
C HIS A 226 0.62 11.66 30.05
N ILE A 227 -0.32 12.22 29.28
CA ILE A 227 -1.07 13.44 29.63
C ILE A 227 -2.19 13.12 30.62
N GLY A 228 -2.81 11.94 30.51
CA GLY A 228 -3.93 11.52 31.38
C GLY A 228 -3.57 11.20 32.84
N ALA A 229 -2.28 11.14 33.17
CA ALA A 229 -1.80 10.78 34.52
C ALA A 229 -1.84 11.94 35.54
N THR A 230 -2.16 13.17 35.13
CA THR A 230 -2.35 14.28 36.09
C THR A 230 -3.69 14.12 36.80
N PRO A 231 -3.71 13.98 38.15
CA PRO A 231 -4.92 13.64 38.88
C PRO A 231 -5.99 14.72 38.75
N LYS A 232 -7.25 14.26 38.68
CA LYS A 232 -8.45 15.10 38.76
C LYS A 232 -8.48 15.76 40.16
N PRO A 233 -8.61 17.10 40.27
CA PRO A 233 -8.83 17.74 41.56
C PRO A 233 -10.18 17.34 42.17
#